data_AF-A0A932WKA8-F1
#
_entry.id   AF-A0A932WKA8-F1
#
_cell.length_a   1.000
_cell.length_b   1.000
_cell.length_c   1.000
_cell.angle_alpha   90.00
_cell.angle_beta   90.00
_cell.angle_gamma   90.00
#
_symmetry.space_group_name_H-M   'P 1'
#
loop_
_entity.id
_entity.type
_entity.pdbx_description
1 polymer ?
#
loop_
_entity_poly.entity_id
_entity_poly.type
_entity_poly.pdbx_seq_one_letter_code
_entity_poly.pdbx_strand_id
1 'polypeptide(L)'
;MRITPMFGRWGYFVGDRLFATFPLHEKERDLWLRLGARDQARALAVPGVRPHRRFARRGWIEIDVNEPADLGHALRWLRRAHAEVSAHPGEDESS
;
A
#
# COMPACT_ATOMS: atom_id res chain seq x y z
N MET A 1 -12.09 -10.49 -0.23
CA MET A 1 -11.48 -9.19 0.14
C MET A 1 -12.27 -8.62 1.31
N ARG A 2 -11.59 -8.12 2.35
CA ARG A 2 -12.21 -7.48 3.52
C ARG A 2 -11.74 -6.03 3.63
N ILE A 3 -12.65 -5.13 4.01
CA ILE A 3 -12.36 -3.69 4.22
C ILE A 3 -12.74 -3.36 5.67
N THR A 4 -11.83 -2.76 6.42
CA THR A 4 -12.04 -2.46 7.86
C THR A 4 -11.27 -1.20 8.27
N PRO A 5 -11.81 -0.33 9.14
CA PRO A 5 -11.06 0.80 9.68
C PRO A 5 -9.79 0.33 10.41
N MET A 6 -8.64 0.89 10.04
CA MET A 6 -7.32 0.59 10.61
C MET A 6 -6.47 1.85 10.59
N PHE A 7 -5.84 2.20 11.72
CA PHE A 7 -4.93 3.34 11.82
C PHE A 7 -5.55 4.70 11.39
N GLY A 8 -6.86 4.88 11.57
CA GLY A 8 -7.58 6.08 11.12
C GLY A 8 -7.85 6.12 9.61
N ARG A 9 -7.72 4.98 8.92
CA ARG A 9 -7.81 4.81 7.45
C ARG A 9 -8.69 3.60 7.10
N TRP A 10 -9.09 3.45 5.85
CA TRP A 10 -9.72 2.23 5.35
C TRP A 10 -8.66 1.18 5.00
N GLY A 11 -8.54 0.11 5.78
CA GLY A 11 -7.63 -1.00 5.51
C GLY A 11 -8.24 -2.05 4.58
N TYR A 12 -7.47 -2.52 3.59
CA TYR A 12 -7.86 -3.51 2.58
C TYR A 12 -7.06 -4.80 2.76
N PHE A 13 -7.77 -5.92 2.83
CA PHE A 13 -7.20 -7.23 3.18
C PHE A 13 -7.51 -8.31 2.15
N VAL A 14 -6.53 -9.19 1.93
CA VAL A 14 -6.72 -10.52 1.30
C VAL A 14 -6.47 -11.58 2.38
N GLY A 15 -7.50 -12.35 2.72
CA GLY A 15 -7.50 -13.13 3.96
C GLY A 15 -7.29 -12.19 5.17
N ASP A 16 -6.28 -12.49 5.98
CA ASP A 16 -5.89 -11.68 7.13
C ASP A 16 -4.75 -10.69 6.84
N ARG A 17 -4.25 -10.66 5.60
CA ARG A 17 -3.10 -9.83 5.22
C ARG A 17 -3.54 -8.46 4.72
N LEU A 18 -3.22 -7.43 5.51
CA LEU A 18 -3.39 -6.03 5.14
C LEU A 18 -2.35 -5.64 4.05
N PHE A 19 -2.83 -5.10 2.94
CA PHE A 19 -1.95 -4.70 1.82
C PHE A 19 -2.11 -3.25 1.36
N ALA A 20 -3.22 -2.59 1.73
CA ALA A 20 -3.41 -1.18 1.43
C ALA A 20 -4.20 -0.46 2.54
N THR A 21 -3.93 0.82 2.76
CA THR A 21 -4.75 1.69 3.60
C THR A 21 -5.06 3.00 2.90
N PHE A 22 -6.35 3.26 2.67
CA PHE A 22 -6.83 4.44 1.96
C PHE A 22 -7.26 5.52 2.96
N PRO A 23 -7.10 6.80 2.61
CA PRO A 23 -7.44 7.88 3.51
C PRO A 23 -8.92 7.85 3.85
N LEU A 24 -9.26 8.27 5.07
CA LEU A 24 -10.65 8.37 5.52
C LEU A 24 -11.23 9.75 5.19
N HIS A 25 -10.38 10.79 5.17
CA HIS A 25 -10.78 12.17 4.99
C HIS A 25 -10.47 12.66 3.57
N GLU A 26 -11.38 13.42 2.97
CA GLU A 26 -11.24 13.97 1.61
C GLU A 26 -10.00 14.86 1.41
N LYS A 27 -9.51 15.48 2.49
CA LYS A 27 -8.29 16.30 2.48
C LYS A 27 -7.01 15.47 2.37
N GLU A 28 -7.07 14.18 2.72
CA GLU A 28 -5.93 13.26 2.64
C GLU A 28 -5.94 12.60 1.27
N ARG A 29 -4.79 12.64 0.60
CA ARG A 29 -4.64 12.22 -0.81
C ARG A 29 -3.62 11.12 -1.00
N ASP A 30 -3.13 10.53 0.09
CA ASP A 30 -2.08 9.53 0.07
C ASP A 30 -2.65 8.10 0.15
N LEU A 31 -2.04 7.14 -0.53
CA LEU A 31 -2.32 5.71 -0.36
C LEU A 31 -1.11 5.07 0.31
N TRP A 32 -1.34 4.21 1.30
CA TRP A 32 -0.27 3.35 1.80
C TRP A 32 -0.43 1.96 1.25
N LEU A 33 0.65 1.39 0.73
CA LEU A 33 0.66 0.09 0.08
C LEU A 33 1.79 -0.76 0.64
N ARG A 34 1.54 -2.04 0.87
CA ARG A 34 2.55 -3.03 1.23
C ARG A 34 3.01 -3.77 -0.02
N LEU A 35 4.28 -3.64 -0.36
CA LEU A 35 4.91 -4.30 -1.51
C LEU A 35 5.94 -5.33 -1.03
N GLY A 36 6.19 -6.35 -1.86
CA GLY A 36 7.38 -7.20 -1.71
C GLY A 36 8.65 -6.38 -1.94
N ALA A 37 9.78 -6.80 -1.35
CA ALA A 37 11.02 -6.01 -1.30
C ALA A 37 11.50 -5.50 -2.67
N ARG A 38 11.42 -6.33 -3.72
CA ARG A 38 11.81 -5.94 -5.09
C ARG A 38 10.92 -4.84 -5.66
N ASP A 39 9.61 -4.96 -5.49
CA ASP A 39 8.67 -3.95 -5.99
C ASP A 39 8.70 -2.70 -5.13
N GLN A 40 8.96 -2.80 -3.83
CA GLN A 40 9.20 -1.66 -2.96
C GLN A 40 10.40 -0.84 -3.46
N ALA A 41 11.54 -1.48 -3.71
CA ALA A 41 12.73 -0.81 -4.21
C ALA A 41 12.47 -0.08 -5.55
N ARG A 42 11.70 -0.70 -6.45
CA ARG A 42 11.29 -0.10 -7.73
C ARG A 42 10.33 1.08 -7.54
N ALA A 43 9.40 0.98 -6.59
CA ALA A 43 8.45 2.04 -6.31
C ALA A 43 9.14 3.27 -5.74
N LEU A 44 10.08 3.09 -4.80
CA LEU A 44 10.85 4.17 -4.19
C LEU A 44 11.77 4.92 -5.16
N ALA A 45 12.05 4.36 -6.34
CA ALA A 45 12.77 5.06 -7.40
C ALA A 45 11.89 6.02 -8.22
N VAL A 46 10.57 6.00 -8.00
CA VAL A 46 9.62 6.84 -8.76
C VAL A 46 9.31 8.12 -7.99
N PRO A 47 9.34 9.30 -8.64
CA PRO A 47 8.92 10.56 -8.02
C PRO A 47 7.51 10.47 -7.44
N GLY A 48 7.32 11.02 -6.24
CA GLY A 48 6.02 11.02 -5.54
C GLY A 48 5.75 9.76 -4.70
N VAL A 49 6.64 8.76 -4.74
CA VAL A 49 6.58 7.59 -3.84
C VAL A 49 7.59 7.77 -2.71
N ARG A 50 7.15 7.56 -1.46
CA ARG A 50 7.96 7.72 -0.25
C ARG A 50 7.93 6.45 0.58
N PRO A 51 9.00 6.14 1.35
CA PRO A 51 8.94 5.05 2.31
C PRO A 51 7.97 5.41 3.43
N HIS A 52 7.14 4.46 3.88
CA HIS A 52 6.20 4.73 4.96
C HIS A 52 6.95 5.03 6.27
N ARG A 53 6.62 6.13 6.94
CA ARG A 53 7.40 6.68 8.06
C ARG A 53 7.75 5.67 9.17
N ARG A 54 6.84 4.73 9.46
CA ARG A 54 7.03 3.72 10.54
C ARG A 54 7.21 2.30 10.04
N PHE A 55 6.77 1.99 8.83
CA PHE A 55 6.61 0.62 8.36
C PHE A 55 7.38 0.33 7.06
N ALA A 56 8.26 1.23 6.64
CA ALA A 56 9.08 1.06 5.44
C ALA A 56 9.85 -0.27 5.44
N ARG A 57 10.41 -0.69 6.57
CA ARG A 57 11.12 -1.98 6.68
C ARG A 57 10.23 -3.21 6.45
N ARG A 58 8.90 -3.05 6.55
CA ARG A 58 7.88 -4.09 6.33
C ARG A 58 7.22 -3.98 4.95
N GLY A 59 7.90 -3.34 3.98
CA GLY A 59 7.41 -3.22 2.61
C GLY A 59 6.46 -2.04 2.36
N TRP A 60 6.19 -1.19 3.36
CA TRP A 60 5.20 -0.12 3.22
C TRP A 60 5.76 1.13 2.53
N ILE A 61 4.98 1.64 1.59
CA ILE A 61 5.21 2.92 0.90
C ILE A 61 4.01 3.83 1.03
N GLU A 62 4.22 5.12 0.81
CA GLU A 62 3.22 6.17 0.70
C GLU A 62 3.25 6.72 -0.73
N ILE A 63 2.09 6.89 -1.37
CA ILE A 63 1.94 7.46 -2.72
C ILE A 63 0.89 8.55 -2.66
N ASP A 64 1.24 9.76 -3.08
CA ASP A 64 0.29 10.87 -3.17
C ASP A 64 -0.50 10.79 -4.50
N VAL A 65 -1.81 11.02 -4.43
CA VAL A 65 -2.75 11.05 -5.56
C VAL A 65 -3.44 12.41 -5.55
N ASN A 66 -2.77 13.41 -6.12
CA ASN A 66 -3.21 14.80 -6.07
C ASN A 66 -4.14 15.15 -7.22
N GLU A 67 -3.95 14.49 -8.37
CA GLU A 67 -4.73 14.71 -9.59
C GLU A 67 -5.07 13.38 -10.30
N PRO A 68 -6.07 13.36 -11.20
CA PRO A 68 -6.47 12.14 -11.91
C PRO A 68 -5.31 11.46 -12.68
N ALA A 69 -4.31 12.22 -13.13
CA ALA A 69 -3.13 11.69 -13.82
C ALA A 69 -2.29 10.75 -12.94
N ASP A 70 -2.28 10.97 -11.62
CA ASP A 70 -1.55 10.15 -10.64
C ASP A 70 -2.15 8.75 -10.48
N LEU A 71 -3.44 8.60 -10.80
CA LEU A 71 -4.20 7.37 -10.56
C LEU A 71 -3.59 6.18 -11.30
N GLY A 72 -3.13 6.38 -12.54
CA GLY A 72 -2.48 5.32 -13.32
C GLY A 72 -1.22 4.78 -12.63
N HIS A 73 -0.47 5.67 -11.97
CA HIS A 73 0.72 5.30 -11.21
C HIS A 73 0.37 4.57 -9.92
N ALA A 74 -0.55 5.12 -9.13
CA ALA A 74 -1.02 4.52 -7.88
C ALA A 74 -1.65 3.13 -8.09
N LEU A 75 -2.51 2.97 -9.12
CA LEU A 75 -3.15 1.71 -9.45
C LEU A 75 -2.15 0.63 -9.88
N ARG A 76 -1.02 1.01 -10.50
CA ARG A 76 0.04 0.05 -10.85
C ARG A 76 0.59 -0.60 -9.59
N TRP A 77 0.94 0.18 -8.57
CA TRP A 77 1.47 -0.34 -7.32
C TRP A 77 0.42 -1.03 -6.47
N LEU A 78 -0.82 -0.55 -6.47
CA LEU A 78 -1.93 -1.22 -5.79
C LEU A 78 -2.14 -2.65 -6.32
N ARG A 79 -2.09 -2.84 -7.65
CA ARG A 79 -2.17 -4.17 -8.27
C ARG A 79 -1.00 -5.07 -7.84
N ARG A 80 0.21 -4.52 -7.72
CA ARG A 80 1.38 -5.26 -7.22
C ARG A 80 1.23 -5.65 -5.75
N ALA A 81 0.78 -4.72 -4.91
CA ALA A 81 0.49 -4.98 -3.49
C ALA A 81 -0.57 -6.08 -3.32
N HIS A 82 -1.66 -6.03 -4.09
CA HIS A 82 -2.67 -7.07 -4.07
C HIS A 82 -2.11 -8.42 -4.54
N ALA A 83 -1.33 -8.45 -5.63
CA ALA A 83 -0.73 -9.68 -6.15
C ALA A 83 0.25 -10.31 -5.15
N GLU A 84 1.07 -9.50 -4.47
CA GLU A 84 2.01 -9.94 -3.45
C GLU A 84 1.33 -10.73 -2.33
N VAL A 85 0.26 -10.16 -1.75
CA VAL A 85 -0.47 -10.83 -0.66
C VAL A 85 -1.37 -11.96 -1.14
N SER A 86 -1.79 -11.94 -2.42
CA SER A 86 -2.58 -13.01 -3.04
C SER A 86 -1.74 -14.24 -3.38
N ALA A 87 -0.46 -14.06 -3.72
CA ALA A 87 0.47 -15.14 -4.01
C ALA A 87 0.97 -15.87 -2.75
N HIS A 88 0.90 -15.21 -1.59
CA HIS A 88 1.32 -15.76 -0.30
C HIS A 88 0.20 -15.67 0.75
N PRO A 89 -0.91 -16.40 0.58
CA PRO A 89 -2.00 -16.41 1.55
C PRO A 89 -1.61 -17.31 2.74
N GLY A 90 -0.91 -16.77 3.75
CA GLY A 90 -0.69 -17.50 5.02
C GLY A 90 0.57 -17.19 5.82
N GLU A 91 1.52 -16.41 5.31
CA GLU A 91 2.72 -16.06 6.10
C GLU A 91 2.52 -14.72 6.80
N ASP A 92 2.13 -14.73 8.07
CA ASP A 92 2.27 -13.55 8.91
C ASP A 92 3.73 -13.36 9.28
N GLU A 93 4.32 -12.21 8.90
CA GLU A 93 5.61 -11.76 9.43
C GLU A 93 5.44 -11.37 10.91
N SER A 94 5.33 -12.39 11.76
CA SER A 94 5.67 -12.29 13.17
C SER A 94 7.19 -12.33 13.28
N SER A 95 7.82 -11.17 13.22
CA SER A 95 9.20 -10.94 13.67
C SER A 95 9.37 -9.49 14.10
#